data_AF-Q4J7K0-F1
#
_entry.id   AF-Q4J7K0-F1
#
_cell.length_a   1.000
_cell.length_b   1.000
_cell.length_c   1.000
_cell.angle_alpha   90.00
_cell.angle_beta   90.00
_cell.angle_gamma   90.00
#
_symmetry.space_group_name_H-M   'P 1'
#
loop_
_entity.id
_entity.type
_entity.pdbx_description
1 polymer ?
#
loop_
_entity_poly.entity_id
_entity_poly.type
_entity_poly.pdbx_seq_one_letter_code
_entity_poly.pdbx_strand_id
1 'polypeptide(L)'
;MYVINLAGDWGKALFKFSESLVNKLGDNLVMIIGLENEDELVYDSNVLVVVRSKDDETVREIARTALEVNAKYKCSINFHVASENDKELIKAFLTYRSEGEDCDASFNYFKEKLMKLGNVVSVEYFNGYDSNVLVVVRSKDDETVREIARTALEVNAKYKCSINFHVVEENEQG
;
A
#
# COMPACT_ATOMS: atom_id res chain seq x y z
N MET A 1 -0.25 9.38 1.40
CA MET A 1 1.22 9.42 1.32
C MET A 1 1.66 8.11 0.68
N TYR A 2 2.37 8.13 -0.44
CA TYR A 2 2.77 6.91 -1.14
C TYR A 2 4.11 6.43 -0.59
N VAL A 3 4.14 5.29 0.08
CA VAL A 3 5.37 4.62 0.48
C VAL A 3 5.87 3.82 -0.73
N ILE A 4 6.73 4.42 -1.54
CA ILE A 4 7.44 3.71 -2.60
C ILE A 4 8.75 3.19 -2.00
N ASN A 5 8.88 1.88 -1.83
CA ASN A 5 10.14 1.25 -1.43
C ASN A 5 11.14 1.30 -2.61
N LEU A 6 11.98 2.33 -2.64
CA LEU A 6 13.00 2.54 -3.67
C LEU A 6 14.26 1.66 -3.49
N ALA A 7 14.34 0.80 -2.47
CA ALA A 7 15.52 -0.01 -2.21
C ALA A 7 15.65 -1.19 -3.20
N GLY A 8 14.54 -1.72 -3.70
CA GLY A 8 14.49 -2.83 -4.65
C GLY A 8 14.50 -2.41 -6.13
N ASP A 9 14.89 -3.33 -7.01
CA ASP A 9 14.86 -3.11 -8.47
C ASP A 9 13.45 -2.78 -8.97
N TRP A 10 12.41 -3.37 -8.36
CA TRP A 10 11.00 -3.05 -8.64
C TRP A 10 10.68 -1.55 -8.46
N GLY A 11 10.96 -0.99 -7.28
CA GLY A 11 10.67 0.43 -7.00
C GLY A 11 11.43 1.37 -7.93
N LYS A 12 12.68 1.02 -8.29
CA LYS A 12 13.49 1.80 -9.25
C LYS A 12 12.95 1.69 -10.68
N ALA A 13 12.53 0.49 -11.10
CA ALA A 13 11.91 0.25 -12.40
C ALA A 13 10.60 1.02 -12.53
N LEU A 14 9.71 0.93 -11.53
CA LEU A 14 8.44 1.65 -11.50
C LEU A 14 8.65 3.17 -11.50
N PHE A 15 9.63 3.68 -10.74
CA PHE A 15 10.00 5.09 -10.77
C PHE A 15 10.46 5.53 -12.17
N LYS A 16 11.36 4.77 -12.82
CA LYS A 16 11.85 5.11 -14.17
C LYS A 16 10.78 4.97 -15.25
N PHE A 17 9.90 4.00 -15.12
CA PHE A 17 8.73 3.87 -15.98
C PHE A 17 7.83 5.09 -15.85
N SER A 18 7.50 5.48 -14.62
CA SER A 18 6.64 6.63 -14.32
C SER A 18 7.24 7.94 -14.80
N GLU A 19 8.53 8.20 -14.50
CA GLU A 19 9.26 9.40 -14.95
C GLU A 19 9.26 9.51 -16.48
N SER A 20 9.46 8.39 -17.19
CA SER A 20 9.44 8.37 -18.65
C SER A 20 8.06 8.66 -19.22
N LEU A 21 7.00 8.06 -18.66
CA LEU A 21 5.64 8.28 -19.12
C LEU A 21 5.16 9.70 -18.88
N VAL A 22 5.49 10.32 -17.74
CA VAL A 22 5.17 11.73 -17.47
C VAL A 22 5.74 12.64 -18.56
N ASN A 23 7.00 12.41 -18.96
CA ASN A 23 7.65 13.20 -20.00
C ASN A 23 7.08 12.96 -21.40
N LYS A 24 6.68 11.72 -21.71
CA LYS A 24 6.26 11.31 -23.06
C LYS A 24 4.77 11.56 -23.33
N LEU A 25 3.92 11.39 -22.31
CA LEU A 25 2.46 11.47 -22.46
C LEU A 25 1.88 12.80 -21.98
N GLY A 26 2.60 13.56 -21.15
CA GLY A 26 2.17 14.86 -20.65
C GLY A 26 0.76 14.84 -20.08
N ASP A 27 -0.09 15.76 -20.55
CA ASP A 27 -1.47 15.93 -20.07
C ASP A 27 -2.39 14.74 -20.36
N ASN A 28 -2.00 13.83 -21.25
CA ASN A 28 -2.77 12.61 -21.53
C ASN A 28 -2.63 11.58 -20.41
N LEU A 29 -1.55 11.62 -19.62
CA LEU A 29 -1.36 10.73 -18.47
C LEU A 29 -2.17 11.25 -17.28
N VAL A 30 -3.06 10.41 -16.76
CA VAL A 30 -3.91 10.74 -15.60
C VAL A 30 -3.28 10.23 -14.31
N MET A 31 -2.91 8.95 -14.27
CA MET A 31 -2.23 8.34 -13.11
C MET A 31 -1.55 7.03 -13.49
N ILE A 32 -0.62 6.60 -12.63
CA ILE A 32 0.04 5.29 -12.69
C ILE A 32 -0.13 4.63 -11.33
N ILE A 33 -0.57 3.38 -11.31
CA ILE A 33 -0.73 2.59 -10.10
C ILE A 33 0.11 1.32 -10.28
N GLY A 34 1.23 1.22 -9.55
CA GLY A 34 2.00 -0.03 -9.45
C GLY A 34 1.61 -0.80 -8.20
N LEU A 35 1.58 -2.13 -8.29
CA LEU A 35 1.42 -3.02 -7.14
C LEU A 35 2.71 -3.07 -6.29
N GLU A 36 2.67 -3.73 -5.14
CA GLU A 36 3.76 -3.63 -4.15
C GLU A 36 5.06 -4.27 -4.64
N ASN A 37 4.95 -5.33 -5.44
CA ASN A 37 6.07 -6.02 -6.08
C ASN A 37 5.74 -6.51 -7.50
N GLU A 38 6.76 -7.05 -8.18
CA GLU A 38 6.64 -7.46 -9.58
C GLU A 38 5.79 -8.72 -9.82
N ASP A 39 5.62 -9.56 -8.80
CA ASP A 39 4.93 -10.85 -8.90
C ASP A 39 3.42 -10.74 -8.64
N GLU A 40 2.98 -9.63 -8.04
CA GLU A 40 1.57 -9.32 -7.82
C GLU A 40 0.87 -8.97 -9.13
N LEU A 41 -0.34 -9.48 -9.33
CA LEU A 41 -1.08 -9.28 -10.58
C LEU A 41 -2.55 -8.98 -10.32
N VAL A 42 -3.05 -7.94 -10.99
CA VAL A 42 -4.46 -7.60 -11.14
C VAL A 42 -4.76 -7.60 -12.63
N TYR A 43 -5.65 -8.49 -13.08
CA TYR A 43 -5.89 -8.75 -14.52
C TYR A 43 -4.59 -9.01 -15.31
N ASP A 44 -3.76 -9.91 -14.79
CA ASP A 44 -2.46 -10.28 -15.38
C ASP A 44 -1.51 -9.08 -15.56
N SER A 45 -1.65 -8.03 -14.76
CA SER A 45 -0.81 -6.83 -14.83
C SER A 45 -0.43 -6.35 -13.43
N ASN A 46 0.81 -5.92 -13.26
CA ASN A 46 1.35 -5.37 -12.01
C ASN A 46 1.41 -3.83 -12.01
N VAL A 47 1.09 -3.20 -13.14
CA VAL A 47 0.95 -1.74 -13.27
C VAL A 47 -0.31 -1.39 -14.06
N LEU A 48 -1.09 -0.43 -13.57
CA LEU A 48 -2.16 0.23 -14.32
C LEU A 48 -1.69 1.62 -14.75
N VAL A 49 -1.79 1.90 -16.05
CA VAL A 49 -1.58 3.24 -16.62
C VAL A 49 -2.93 3.79 -17.06
N VAL A 50 -3.35 4.89 -16.43
CA VAL A 50 -4.63 5.54 -16.73
C VAL A 50 -4.36 6.77 -17.58
N VAL A 51 -5.04 6.86 -18.72
CA VAL A 51 -4.91 7.94 -19.70
C VAL A 51 -6.26 8.58 -20.03
N ARG A 52 -6.25 9.81 -20.55
CA ARG A 52 -7.48 10.47 -21.03
C ARG A 52 -7.92 9.87 -22.36
N SER A 53 -7.00 9.75 -23.31
CA SER A 53 -7.17 9.14 -24.63
C SER A 53 -6.35 7.86 -24.73
N LYS A 54 -7.04 6.73 -24.98
CA LYS A 54 -6.42 5.42 -25.23
C LYS A 54 -6.34 5.17 -26.74
N ASP A 55 -5.57 5.99 -27.42
CA ASP A 55 -5.23 5.77 -28.83
C ASP A 55 -4.02 4.85 -29.00
N ASP A 56 -3.85 4.31 -30.21
CA ASP A 56 -2.79 3.37 -30.53
C ASP A 56 -1.40 3.95 -30.28
N GLU A 57 -1.21 5.26 -30.49
CA GLU A 57 0.09 5.89 -30.28
C GLU A 57 0.45 5.97 -28.80
N THR A 58 -0.51 6.34 -27.97
CA THR A 58 -0.39 6.31 -26.51
C THR A 58 -0.03 4.91 -26.02
N VAL A 59 -0.75 3.88 -26.48
CA VAL A 59 -0.49 2.49 -26.09
C VAL A 59 0.90 2.03 -26.57
N ARG A 60 1.29 2.39 -27.80
CA ARG A 60 2.64 2.07 -28.34
C ARG A 60 3.75 2.72 -27.52
N GLU A 61 3.58 3.98 -27.12
CA GLU A 61 4.61 4.69 -26.36
C GLU A 61 4.74 4.15 -24.93
N ILE A 62 3.63 3.73 -24.31
CA ILE A 62 3.63 3.02 -23.02
C ILE A 62 4.38 1.68 -23.18
N ALA A 63 4.06 0.90 -24.21
CA ALA A 63 4.70 -0.39 -24.47
C ALA A 63 6.22 -0.25 -24.70
N ARG A 64 6.64 0.73 -25.51
CA ARG A 64 8.06 1.03 -25.74
C ARG A 64 8.77 1.37 -24.44
N THR A 65 8.15 2.21 -23.61
CA THR A 65 8.71 2.61 -22.32
C THR A 65 8.84 1.42 -21.36
N ALA A 66 7.86 0.51 -21.33
CA ALA A 66 7.94 -0.70 -20.53
C ALA A 66 9.10 -1.61 -21.00
N LEU A 67 9.28 -1.78 -22.31
CA LEU A 67 10.39 -2.56 -22.87
C LEU A 67 11.76 -1.95 -22.52
N GLU A 68 11.90 -0.62 -22.61
CA GLU A 68 13.13 0.09 -22.26
C GLU A 68 13.50 -0.07 -20.77
N VAL A 69 12.50 -0.10 -19.89
CA VAL A 69 12.68 -0.33 -18.45
C VAL A 69 13.00 -1.80 -18.19
N ASN A 70 12.23 -2.75 -18.73
CA ASN A 70 12.44 -4.18 -18.53
C ASN A 70 13.80 -4.66 -19.06
N ALA A 71 14.38 -3.99 -20.05
CA ALA A 71 15.74 -4.26 -20.52
C ALA A 71 16.84 -3.82 -19.53
N LYS A 72 16.54 -2.88 -18.62
CA LYS A 72 17.50 -2.28 -17.69
C LYS A 72 17.46 -2.87 -16.29
N TYR A 73 16.31 -3.39 -15.87
CA TYR A 73 16.08 -3.89 -14.52
C TYR A 73 15.84 -5.40 -14.54
N LYS A 74 16.21 -6.10 -13.45
CA LYS A 74 15.97 -7.55 -13.29
C LYS A 74 14.55 -7.85 -12.80
N CYS A 75 13.59 -7.03 -13.22
CA CYS A 75 12.19 -7.16 -12.88
C CYS A 75 11.33 -6.74 -14.06
N SER A 76 10.08 -7.21 -14.11
CA SER A 76 9.20 -6.96 -15.27
C SER A 76 8.04 -6.03 -14.93
N ILE A 77 7.96 -4.89 -15.61
CA ILE A 77 6.73 -4.10 -15.71
C ILE A 77 5.80 -4.81 -16.69
N ASN A 78 4.66 -5.27 -16.19
CA ASN A 78 3.55 -5.81 -16.96
C ASN A 78 2.34 -4.90 -16.77
N PHE A 79 1.95 -4.18 -17.82
CA PHE A 79 1.04 -3.05 -17.70
C PHE A 79 -0.31 -3.31 -18.34
N HIS A 80 -1.35 -2.71 -17.76
CA HIS A 80 -2.66 -2.53 -18.38
C HIS A 80 -2.89 -1.04 -18.67
N VAL A 81 -3.50 -0.72 -19.82
CA VAL A 81 -3.86 0.67 -20.15
C VAL A 81 -5.37 0.84 -20.02
N ALA A 82 -5.79 1.84 -19.26
CA ALA A 82 -7.18 2.16 -18.99
C ALA A 82 -7.50 3.63 -19.29
N SER A 83 -8.77 3.90 -19.60
CA SER A 83 -9.32 5.25 -19.60
C SER A 83 -9.66 5.68 -18.16
N GLU A 84 -9.68 6.99 -17.89
CA GLU A 84 -10.19 7.54 -16.63
C GLU A 84 -11.65 7.15 -16.30
N ASN A 85 -12.39 6.65 -17.31
CA ASN A 85 -13.75 6.13 -17.13
C ASN A 85 -13.83 4.68 -16.66
N ASP A 86 -12.72 3.93 -16.67
CA ASP A 86 -12.67 2.50 -16.31
C ASP A 86 -12.64 2.31 -14.78
N LYS A 87 -13.68 2.79 -14.09
CA LYS A 87 -13.74 2.90 -12.63
C LYS A 87 -13.56 1.57 -11.90
N GLU A 88 -14.07 0.47 -12.44
CA GLU A 88 -13.96 -0.85 -11.82
C GLU A 88 -12.51 -1.35 -11.82
N LEU A 89 -11.81 -1.17 -12.92
CA LEU A 89 -10.41 -1.55 -13.05
C LEU A 89 -9.50 -0.69 -12.16
N ILE A 90 -9.73 0.64 -12.17
CA ILE A 90 -9.01 1.56 -11.27
C ILE A 90 -9.23 1.16 -9.81
N LYS A 91 -10.48 0.87 -9.43
CA LYS A 91 -10.81 0.40 -8.08
C LYS A 91 -10.09 -0.90 -7.75
N ALA A 92 -10.08 -1.88 -8.65
CA ALA A 92 -9.41 -3.17 -8.44
C ALA A 92 -7.93 -3.02 -8.11
N PHE A 93 -7.21 -2.15 -8.85
CA PHE A 93 -5.80 -1.85 -8.57
C PHE A 93 -5.61 -1.06 -7.26
N LEU A 94 -6.44 -0.06 -6.97
CA LEU A 94 -6.33 0.75 -5.74
C LEU A 94 -6.64 -0.04 -4.46
N THR A 95 -7.53 -1.02 -4.55
CA THR A 95 -7.93 -1.86 -3.41
C THR A 95 -7.20 -3.20 -3.39
N TYR A 96 -6.30 -3.45 -4.34
CA TYR A 96 -5.52 -4.67 -4.35
C TYR A 96 -4.68 -4.73 -3.08
N ARG A 97 -4.71 -5.92 -2.48
CA ARG A 97 -3.91 -6.32 -1.35
C ARG A 97 -3.28 -7.64 -1.78
N SER A 98 -1.98 -7.80 -1.60
CA SER A 98 -1.30 -9.05 -1.97
C SER A 98 -2.05 -10.21 -1.32
N GLU A 99 -2.29 -11.30 -2.05
CA GLU A 99 -2.64 -12.56 -1.39
C GLU A 99 -1.47 -12.91 -0.45
N GLY A 100 -1.75 -12.99 0.86
CA GLY A 100 -0.72 -13.13 1.90
C GLY A 100 -0.31 -11.83 2.59
N GLU A 101 -0.96 -10.68 2.31
CA GLU A 101 -1.06 -9.61 3.29
C GLU A 101 -1.91 -10.14 4.44
N ASP A 102 -1.22 -10.61 5.46
CA ASP A 102 -1.78 -11.04 6.73
C ASP A 102 -2.27 -9.85 7.56
N CYS A 103 -2.77 -8.78 6.93
CA CYS A 103 -3.27 -7.57 7.58
C CYS A 103 -4.42 -7.89 8.55
N ASP A 104 -5.40 -8.69 8.14
CA ASP A 104 -6.45 -9.12 9.05
C ASP A 104 -5.93 -10.05 10.14
N ALA A 105 -4.98 -10.94 9.82
CA ALA A 105 -4.43 -11.87 10.80
C ALA A 105 -3.52 -11.16 11.83
N SER A 106 -2.72 -10.18 11.40
CA SER A 106 -1.85 -9.33 12.22
C SER A 106 -2.67 -8.40 13.10
N PHE A 107 -3.68 -7.73 12.55
CA PHE A 107 -4.63 -6.92 13.31
C PHE A 107 -5.40 -7.76 14.33
N ASN A 108 -5.96 -8.90 13.93
CA ASN A 108 -6.70 -9.77 14.85
C ASN A 108 -5.80 -10.31 15.95
N TYR A 109 -4.57 -10.74 15.63
CA TYR A 109 -3.62 -11.20 16.65
C TYR A 109 -3.25 -10.07 17.63
N PHE A 110 -2.97 -8.86 17.11
CA PHE A 110 -2.70 -7.68 17.92
C PHE A 110 -3.87 -7.36 18.85
N LYS A 111 -5.08 -7.26 18.29
CA LYS A 111 -6.33 -6.99 19.01
C LYS A 111 -6.60 -8.05 20.09
N GLU A 112 -6.58 -9.33 19.77
CA GLU A 112 -6.85 -10.40 20.73
C GLU A 112 -5.88 -10.41 21.90
N LYS A 113 -4.61 -10.04 21.67
CA LYS A 113 -3.61 -9.97 22.73
C LYS A 113 -3.81 -8.75 23.62
N LEU A 114 -4.10 -7.59 23.03
CA LEU A 114 -4.36 -6.36 23.79
C LEU A 114 -5.68 -6.38 24.56
N MET A 115 -6.74 -6.96 24.01
CA MET A 115 -8.04 -7.06 24.69
C MET A 115 -8.00 -7.95 25.96
N LYS A 116 -6.92 -8.72 26.17
CA LYS A 116 -6.66 -9.45 27.44
C LYS A 116 -6.07 -8.55 28.52
N LEU A 117 -5.54 -7.38 28.17
CA LEU A 117 -5.07 -6.40 29.13
C LEU A 117 -6.30 -5.70 29.73
N GLY A 118 -6.42 -5.73 31.05
CA GLY A 118 -7.57 -5.14 31.75
C GLY A 118 -7.74 -3.64 31.53
N ASN A 119 -6.71 -2.94 31.04
CA ASN A 119 -6.70 -1.50 30.80
C ASN A 119 -7.07 -1.09 29.35
N VAL A 120 -7.13 -2.04 28.42
CA VAL A 120 -7.52 -1.77 27.02
C VAL A 120 -9.03 -1.85 26.89
N VAL A 121 -9.62 -0.82 26.29
CA VAL A 121 -11.07 -0.67 26.08
C VAL A 121 -11.45 -1.15 24.68
N SER A 122 -10.75 -0.65 23.65
CA SER A 122 -10.97 -1.08 22.27
C SER A 122 -9.69 -0.98 21.43
N VAL A 123 -9.68 -1.74 20.33
CA VAL A 123 -8.65 -1.73 19.30
C VAL A 123 -9.34 -1.73 17.94
N GLU A 124 -9.09 -0.69 17.16
CA GLU A 124 -9.81 -0.38 15.93
C GLU A 124 -8.84 -0.02 14.80
N TYR A 125 -9.25 -0.30 13.57
CA TYR A 125 -8.55 0.23 12.42
C TYR A 125 -8.65 1.75 12.42
N PHE A 126 -7.53 2.39 12.15
CA PHE A 126 -7.41 3.84 12.16
C PHE A 126 -6.67 4.30 10.91
N ASN A 127 -6.98 5.51 10.44
CA ASN A 127 -6.28 6.10 9.31
C ASN A 127 -5.94 7.55 9.67
N GLY A 128 -4.86 7.74 10.44
CA GLY A 128 -4.39 9.05 10.89
C GLY A 128 -3.04 8.97 11.58
N TYR A 129 -2.28 10.08 11.60
CA TYR A 129 -0.99 10.21 12.29
C TYR A 129 -0.02 9.04 12.06
N ASP A 130 0.14 8.61 10.80
CA ASP A 130 0.98 7.48 10.37
C ASP A 130 0.68 6.12 11.04
N SER A 131 -0.46 6.03 11.74
CA SER A 131 -0.92 4.84 12.47
C SER A 131 -2.07 4.18 11.73
N ASN A 132 -2.02 2.85 11.63
CA ASN A 132 -3.09 2.03 11.06
C ASN A 132 -4.01 1.42 12.13
N VAL A 133 -3.68 1.58 13.42
CA VAL A 133 -4.47 1.11 14.56
C VAL A 133 -4.63 2.19 15.62
N LEU A 134 -5.84 2.33 16.15
CA LEU A 134 -6.14 3.10 17.35
C LEU A 134 -6.34 2.13 18.52
N VAL A 135 -5.66 2.39 19.63
CA VAL A 135 -5.83 1.66 20.89
C VAL A 135 -6.40 2.63 21.92
N VAL A 136 -7.57 2.31 22.43
CA VAL A 136 -8.27 3.08 23.45
C VAL A 136 -8.03 2.42 24.79
N VAL A 137 -7.51 3.17 25.75
CA VAL A 137 -7.19 2.68 27.10
C VAL A 137 -7.94 3.47 28.17
N ARG A 138 -8.13 2.89 29.36
CA ARG A 138 -8.71 3.63 30.50
C ARG A 138 -7.71 4.59 31.13
N SER A 139 -6.43 4.25 31.10
CA SER A 139 -5.30 5.03 31.63
C SER A 139 -4.09 4.87 30.73
N LYS A 140 -3.43 5.97 30.34
CA LYS A 140 -2.22 5.94 29.52
C LYS A 140 -0.96 5.93 30.39
N ASP A 141 -0.83 4.91 31.22
CA ASP A 141 0.38 4.68 32.01
C ASP A 141 1.51 4.04 31.19
N ASP A 142 2.75 4.25 31.64
CA ASP A 142 3.96 3.78 30.96
C ASP A 142 4.02 2.25 30.83
N GLU A 143 3.40 1.49 31.73
CA GLU A 143 3.37 0.03 31.68
C GLU A 143 2.47 -0.43 30.53
N THR A 144 1.28 0.14 30.43
CA THR A 144 0.31 -0.14 29.37
C THR A 144 0.88 0.21 27.99
N VAL A 145 1.47 1.39 27.82
CA VAL A 145 2.08 1.79 26.54
C VAL A 145 3.23 0.87 26.16
N ARG A 146 4.04 0.42 27.14
CA ARG A 146 5.14 -0.52 26.89
C ARG A 146 4.63 -1.91 26.46
N GLU A 147 3.57 -2.42 27.06
CA GLU A 147 2.99 -3.71 26.67
C GLU A 147 2.34 -3.65 25.27
N ILE A 148 1.69 -2.54 24.93
CA ILE A 148 1.18 -2.28 23.58
C ILE A 148 2.33 -2.28 22.56
N ALA A 149 3.40 -1.54 22.85
CA ALA A 149 4.58 -1.47 21.98
C ALA A 149 5.26 -2.83 21.79
N ARG A 150 5.42 -3.62 22.86
CA ARG A 150 5.97 -4.99 22.80
C ARG A 150 5.12 -5.88 21.90
N THR A 151 3.81 -5.78 22.03
CA THR A 151 2.87 -6.57 21.23
C THR A 151 2.93 -6.17 19.75
N ALA A 152 3.08 -4.88 19.44
CA ALA A 152 3.25 -4.40 18.07
C ALA A 152 4.58 -4.92 17.47
N LEU A 153 5.68 -4.87 18.22
CA LEU A 153 6.97 -5.41 17.78
C LEU A 153 6.91 -6.92 17.48
N GLU A 154 6.22 -7.68 18.33
CA GLU A 154 6.01 -9.12 18.10
C GLU A 154 5.20 -9.39 16.83
N VAL A 155 4.14 -8.62 16.59
CA VAL A 155 3.33 -8.73 15.38
C VAL A 155 4.16 -8.38 14.15
N ASN A 156 4.92 -7.29 14.19
CA ASN A 156 5.73 -6.82 13.06
C ASN A 156 6.93 -7.74 12.77
N ALA A 157 7.33 -8.58 13.72
CA ALA A 157 8.32 -9.64 13.50
C ALA A 157 7.72 -10.92 12.90
N LYS A 158 6.40 -11.13 13.08
CA LYS A 158 5.70 -12.36 12.71
C LYS A 158 4.92 -12.25 11.40
N TYR A 159 4.41 -11.06 11.11
CA TYR A 159 3.48 -10.78 10.03
C TYR A 159 4.07 -9.77 9.04
N LYS A 160 3.65 -9.83 7.77
CA LYS A 160 4.08 -8.89 6.73
C LYS A 160 3.44 -7.52 6.92
N CYS A 161 2.17 -7.48 7.26
CA CYS A 161 1.47 -6.23 7.59
C CYS A 161 1.88 -5.73 8.98
N SER A 162 2.58 -4.60 8.99
CA SER A 162 3.03 -3.97 10.23
C SER A 162 1.89 -3.20 10.92
N ILE A 163 1.85 -3.29 12.24
CA ILE A 163 1.01 -2.48 13.12
C ILE A 163 1.80 -1.23 13.52
N ASN A 164 1.22 -0.06 13.21
CA ASN A 164 1.59 1.24 13.73
C ASN A 164 0.39 1.77 14.52
N PHE A 165 0.59 2.05 15.80
CA PHE A 165 -0.52 2.32 16.71
C PHE A 165 -0.48 3.73 17.30
N HIS A 166 -1.67 4.29 17.50
CA HIS A 166 -1.90 5.48 18.31
C HIS A 166 -2.64 5.10 19.59
N VAL A 167 -2.23 5.63 20.74
CA VAL A 167 -2.87 5.36 22.04
C VAL A 167 -3.55 6.61 22.56
N VAL A 168 -4.84 6.49 22.86
CA VAL A 168 -5.68 7.55 23.43
C VAL A 168 -6.37 7.05 24.70
N GLU A 169 -6.60 7.94 25.65
CA GLU A 169 -7.47 7.63 26.78
C GLU A 169 -8.94 7.69 26.36
N GLU A 170 -9.80 6.87 26.95
CA GLU A 170 -11.24 6.84 26.65
C GLU A 170 -11.93 8.21 26.86
N ASN A 171 -11.37 9.05 27.74
CA ASN A 171 -11.86 10.40 28.03
C ASN A 171 -11.42 11.46 27.00
N GLU A 172 -10.50 11.12 26.10
CA GLU A 172 -9.97 12.00 25.06
C GLU A 172 -10.70 11.85 23.71
N GLN A 173 -11.68 10.95 23.60
CA GLN A 173 -12.49 10.73 22.39
C GLN A 173 -13.54 11.83 22.09
N GLY A 174 -13.28 13.07 22.51
CA GLY A 174 -14.17 14.23 22.34
C GLY A 174 -14.34 14.69 20.90
#